data_AF-A0A7C5GNJ2-F1
#
_entry.id   AF-A0A7C5GNJ2-F1
#
_cell.length_a   1.000
_cell.length_b   1.000
_cell.length_c   1.000
_cell.angle_alpha   90.00
_cell.angle_beta   90.00
_cell.angle_gamma   90.00
#
_symmetry.space_group_name_H-M   'P 1'
#
loop_
_entity.id
_entity.type
_entity.pdbx_description
1 polymer ?
#
loop_
_entity_poly.entity_id
_entity_poly.type
_entity_poly.pdbx_seq_one_letter_code
_entity_poly.pdbx_strand_id
1 'polypeptide(L)' 'ILSENESIYIPQGAVHRLFNPGKILLELIEVQTGSYLGEDDIIRIEDEFGRV' A
#
# COMPACT_ATOMS: atom_id res chain seq x y z
N ILE A 1 -10.94 -6.69 -2.31
CA ILE A 1 -10.16 -7.93 -2.05
C ILE A 1 -9.40 -8.20 -3.32
N LEU A 2 -8.08 -8.41 -3.23
CA LEU A 2 -7.23 -8.76 -4.37
C LEU A 2 -6.78 -10.22 -4.20
N SER A 3 -6.67 -10.91 -5.33
CA SER A 3 -6.20 -12.28 -5.46
C SER A 3 -4.86 -12.31 -6.19
N GLU A 4 -4.24 -13.48 -6.27
CA GLU A 4 -3.00 -13.68 -7.03
C GLU A 4 -3.17 -13.21 -8.49
N ASN A 5 -2.16 -12.52 -9.03
CA ASN A 5 -2.14 -11.89 -10.36
C ASN A 5 -3.16 -10.77 -10.59
N GLU A 6 -3.84 -10.28 -9.54
CA GLU A 6 -4.66 -9.06 -9.63
C GLU A 6 -3.86 -7.81 -9.24
N SER A 7 -4.24 -6.68 -9.83
CA SER A 7 -3.64 -5.38 -9.54
C SER A 7 -4.72 -4.32 -9.36
N ILE A 8 -4.35 -3.25 -8.65
CA ILE A 8 -5.20 -2.07 -8.50
C ILE A 8 -4.34 -0.82 -8.64
N TYR A 9 -4.89 0.19 -9.30
CA TYR A 9 -4.30 1.52 -9.31
C TYR A 9 -4.76 2.29 -8.07
N ILE A 10 -3.81 2.88 -7.35
CA ILE A 10 -4.07 3.72 -6.18
C ILE A 10 -3.88 5.18 -6.62
N PRO A 11 -4.95 5.99 -6.68
CA PRO A 11 -4.83 7.39 -7.04
C PRO A 11 -4.01 8.19 -6.04
N GLN A 12 -3.41 9.30 -6.49
CA GLN A 12 -2.73 10.24 -5.62
C GLN A 12 -3.66 10.74 -4.49
N GLY A 13 -3.17 10.73 -3.26
CA GLY A 13 -3.92 11.14 -2.06
C GLY A 13 -4.97 10.13 -1.59
N ALA A 14 -5.14 8.99 -2.26
CA ALA A 14 -6.05 7.95 -1.81
C ALA A 14 -5.49 7.25 -0.56
N VAL A 15 -6.24 7.33 0.53
CA VAL A 15 -5.95 6.56 1.75
C VAL A 15 -6.18 5.08 1.47
N HIS A 16 -5.18 4.25 1.73
CA HIS A 16 -5.25 2.82 1.51
C HIS A 16 -4.46 2.06 2.58
N ARG A 17 -4.83 0.79 2.77
CA ARG A 17 -4.15 -0.15 3.67
C ARG A 17 -4.14 -1.53 3.04
N LEU A 18 -3.03 -2.23 3.17
CA LEU A 18 -2.89 -3.61 2.75
C LEU A 18 -2.83 -4.52 3.98
N PHE A 19 -3.57 -5.62 3.91
CA PHE A 19 -3.57 -6.68 4.92
C PHE A 19 -3.66 -8.02 4.20
N ASN A 20 -2.87 -9.00 4.65
CA ASN A 20 -2.95 -10.37 4.16
C ASN A 20 -3.85 -11.20 5.08
N PRO A 21 -5.13 -11.47 4.73
CA PRO A 21 -6.01 -12.33 5.51
C PRO A 21 -5.69 -13.82 5.33
N GLY A 22 -4.83 -14.17 4.38
CA GLY A 22 -4.45 -15.54 4.08
C GLY A 22 -3.49 -16.14 5.11
N LYS A 23 -3.33 -17.46 5.05
CA LYS A 23 -2.37 -18.21 5.87
C LYS A 23 -1.05 -18.50 5.15
N ILE A 24 -0.96 -18.09 3.88
CA ILE A 24 0.21 -18.28 3.02
C ILE A 24 0.95 -16.95 2.92
N LEU A 25 2.28 -17.02 2.81
CA LEU A 25 3.11 -15.85 2.57
C LEU A 25 2.67 -15.15 1.28
N LEU A 26 2.46 -13.84 1.36
CA LEU A 26 2.10 -13.00 0.22
C LEU A 26 3.32 -12.18 -0.19
N GLU A 27 3.70 -12.26 -1.45
CA GLU A 27 4.66 -11.35 -2.07
C GLU A 27 3.89 -10.28 -2.84
N LEU A 28 4.26 -9.01 -2.62
CA LEU A 28 3.63 -7.86 -3.27
C LEU A 28 4.67 -7.09 -4.06
N ILE A 29 4.28 -6.62 -5.25
CA ILE A 29 5.05 -5.67 -6.04
C ILE A 29 4.31 -4.34 -5.98
N GLU A 30 4.97 -3.33 -5.42
CA GLU A 30 4.51 -1.94 -5.47
C GLU A 30 5.28 -1.22 -6.57
N VAL A 31 4.56 -0.49 -7.43
CA VAL A 31 5.15 0.34 -8.47
C VAL A 31 4.70 1.78 -8.23
N GLN A 32 5.63 2.64 -7.87
CA GLN A 32 5.38 4.07 -7.70
C GLN A 32 5.65 4.81 -9.01
N THR A 33 4.72 5.67 -9.40
CA THR A 33 4.80 6.46 -10.63
C THR A 33 4.59 7.93 -10.31
N GLY A 34 5.55 8.79 -10.63
CA GLY A 34 5.45 10.22 -10.36
C GLY A 34 6.72 10.96 -10.75
N SER A 35 6.68 12.29 -10.71
CA SER A 35 7.86 13.14 -10.91
C SER A 35 8.78 13.19 -9.69
N TYR A 36 8.27 12.81 -8.52
CA TYR A 36 8.98 12.80 -7.24
C TYR A 36 8.51 11.61 -6.43
N LEU A 37 9.44 10.85 -5.84
CA LEU A 37 9.19 9.59 -5.11
C LEU A 37 9.94 9.58 -3.77
N GLY A 38 9.96 10.73 -3.08
CA GLY A 38 10.60 10.85 -1.78
C GLY A 38 9.72 10.27 -0.66
N GLU A 39 10.35 9.82 0.42
CA GLU A 39 9.66 9.34 1.63
C GLU A 39 8.81 10.45 2.29
N ASP A 40 9.16 11.72 2.07
CA ASP A 40 8.43 12.89 2.56
C ASP A 40 7.12 13.18 1.82
N ASP A 41 6.89 12.55 0.65
CA ASP A 41 5.60 12.58 -0.06
C ASP A 41 4.61 11.53 0.50
N ILE A 42 5.06 10.70 1.46
CA ILE A 42 4.23 9.65 2.05
C ILE A 42 3.67 10.14 3.39
N ILE A 43 2.36 10.36 3.43
CA ILE A 43 1.64 10.65 4.67
C ILE A 43 1.27 9.33 5.34
N ARG A 44 1.93 9.03 6.47
CA ARG A 44 1.62 7.87 7.31
C ARG A 44 0.53 8.25 8.30
N ILE A 45 -0.55 7.49 8.29
CA ILE A 45 -1.70 7.70 9.16
C ILE A 45 -1.57 6.73 10.32
N GLU A 46 -1.70 7.25 11.55
CA GLU A 46 -1.71 6.44 12.76
C GLU A 46 -2.80 5.37 12.66
N ASP A 47 -2.42 4.11 12.85
CA ASP A 47 -3.37 3.01 12.96
C ASP A 47 -3.54 2.56 14.42
N GLU A 48 -4.50 1.68 14.66
CA GLU A 48 -4.78 1.11 16.00
C GLU A 48 -3.58 0.37 16.62
N PHE A 49 -2.48 0.20 15.87
CA PHE A 49 -1.24 -0.43 16.32
C PHE A 49 -0.11 0.59 16.58
N GLY A 50 -0.40 1.90 16.48
CA GLY A 50 0.54 2.97 16.81
C GLY A 50 1.69 3.14 15.80
N ARG A 51 1.51 2.70 14.55
CA ARG A 51 2.52 2.89 13.49
C ARG A 51 2.37 4.29 12.90
N VAL A 52 3.44 5.09 12.98
CA VAL A 52 3.60 6.40 12.32
C VAL A 52 4.89 6.38 11.52
#